data_AF-A0A162R0A5-F1
#
_entry.id   AF-A0A162R0A5-F1
#
_cell.length_a   1.000
_cell.length_b   1.000
_cell.length_c   1.000
_cell.angle_alpha   90.00
_cell.angle_beta   90.00
_cell.angle_gamma   90.00
#
_symmetry.space_group_name_H-M   'P 1'
#
loop_
_entity.id
_entity.type
_entity.pdbx_description
1 polymer ?
#
loop_
_entity_poly.entity_id
_entity_poly.type
_entity_poly.pdbx_seq_one_letter_code
_entity_poly.pdbx_strand_id
1 'polypeptide(L)'
;MKKMALLLVHLILAAFLFAQNQSADGEGMSQANALKKIDKEAEYGSASAVRQISFSTGKGLDGMPVVVANEKGTIEMVSMTKRATMGHLVPYNNFVQLRDYDFEVFYKNKFRSQKYPPKKVSLTDDAIFFDDNYGLIYGMQAEEEGTRCRFLYNYQYVDAKYLTRLFFHTSHPVSQQSIEFEVPSWLELELIEKNFEPAYKIKKSKRKEGDKTIYTYTAQNLAPVKQEPASLARPYYLPHLIVSIKTFQSDNKTHPVFNTMDNMYAWYNLLYKKAGNDVSGLKAVVDKELQGRKTDEEKIKALYYWVQDNIRYIAFEEGYAGFIPHTVQDVYRNKYGDCKGMANLLTELLKLAGYDAHFAWIGTREIPYDRREVLSLCVDNHAISVLYHNGKTYFLDGTEKYAPLGVNAYRIQGKSVLVEHGDTYKIETVPAARPEDNTMATSAKLKLSGTKITGHVRLTFTGEAKNFFHYIYNSIPSNKRKEFIATLIELNNSSTEVTNVKTSDFTNRDIPLVLEGEVEISNRVTMVEKSCYTSIDFFPASFASFMPDDKRKTPIDLDHVLFATDDIQLELPANATIKTLPPLFETAFGENTMQAQYKL
;
A
#
# COMPACT_ATOMS: atom_id res chain seq x y z
N MET A 1 -9.18 -0.56 -3.91
CA MET A 1 -9.69 -1.90 -3.50
C MET A 1 -11.19 -2.02 -3.11
N LYS A 2 -11.87 -1.07 -2.43
CA LYS A 2 -13.34 -1.19 -2.14
C LYS A 2 -14.18 -1.40 -3.40
N LYS A 3 -13.79 -0.75 -4.50
CA LYS A 3 -14.39 -0.99 -5.82
C LYS A 3 -14.20 -2.43 -6.29
N MET A 4 -13.04 -3.04 -6.07
CA MET A 4 -12.71 -4.38 -6.57
C MET A 4 -13.60 -5.49 -5.96
N ALA A 5 -13.98 -5.39 -4.68
CA ALA A 5 -14.90 -6.34 -4.05
C ALA A 5 -16.35 -6.17 -4.54
N LEU A 6 -16.81 -4.93 -4.70
CA LEU A 6 -18.12 -4.61 -5.28
C LEU A 6 -18.19 -5.00 -6.77
N LEU A 7 -17.08 -4.79 -7.48
CA LEU A 7 -16.85 -5.18 -8.87
C LEU A 7 -16.86 -6.71 -8.97
N LEU A 8 -16.21 -7.43 -8.05
CA LEU A 8 -16.22 -8.90 -8.04
C LEU A 8 -17.67 -9.41 -7.91
N VAL A 9 -18.46 -8.90 -6.95
CA VAL A 9 -19.86 -9.28 -6.76
C VAL A 9 -20.73 -8.95 -8.00
N HIS A 10 -20.56 -7.77 -8.60
CA HIS A 10 -21.31 -7.37 -9.82
C HIS A 10 -20.84 -8.13 -11.09
N LEU A 11 -19.55 -8.42 -11.21
CA LEU A 11 -18.96 -9.19 -12.30
C LEU A 11 -19.34 -10.66 -12.22
N ILE A 12 -19.42 -11.19 -11.00
CA ILE A 12 -19.92 -12.52 -10.65
C ILE A 12 -21.42 -12.62 -11.00
N LEU A 13 -22.25 -11.62 -10.62
CA LEU A 13 -23.67 -11.55 -10.98
C LEU A 13 -23.94 -11.60 -12.50
N ALA A 14 -23.11 -10.92 -13.29
CA ALA A 14 -23.23 -10.91 -14.76
C ALA A 14 -22.59 -12.13 -15.46
N ALA A 15 -21.89 -13.01 -14.73
CA ALA A 15 -21.25 -14.22 -15.25
C ALA A 15 -21.99 -15.51 -14.87
N PHE A 16 -23.11 -15.41 -14.15
CA PHE A 16 -23.85 -16.58 -13.71
C PHE A 16 -24.69 -17.19 -14.81
N LEU A 17 -24.34 -18.42 -15.15
CA LEU A 17 -25.33 -19.38 -15.59
C LEU A 17 -25.85 -20.11 -14.33
N PHE A 18 -27.16 -20.32 -14.25
CA PHE A 18 -27.68 -21.35 -13.36
C PHE A 18 -27.02 -22.65 -13.80
N ALA A 19 -26.08 -23.18 -13.01
CA ALA A 19 -25.53 -24.49 -13.28
C ALA A 19 -26.70 -25.47 -13.24
N GLN A 20 -27.20 -25.89 -14.40
CA GLN A 20 -28.45 -26.66 -14.53
C GLN A 20 -28.37 -28.02 -13.81
N ASN A 21 -27.15 -28.48 -13.51
CA ASN A 21 -26.88 -29.74 -12.83
C ASN A 21 -26.06 -29.48 -11.56
N GLN A 22 -26.76 -29.22 -10.47
CA GLN A 22 -26.22 -29.11 -9.12
C GLN A 22 -27.07 -29.93 -8.14
N SER A 23 -26.45 -30.47 -7.09
CA SER A 23 -27.18 -31.13 -6.01
C SER A 23 -26.49 -30.88 -4.68
N ALA A 24 -27.26 -30.55 -3.65
CA ALA A 24 -26.80 -30.61 -2.28
C ALA A 24 -26.70 -32.07 -1.81
N ASP A 25 -25.81 -32.35 -0.88
CA ASP A 25 -25.65 -33.66 -0.27
C ASP A 25 -25.25 -33.59 1.21
N GLY A 26 -25.26 -34.74 1.89
CA GLY A 26 -24.97 -34.81 3.33
C GLY A 26 -23.56 -34.34 3.69
N GLU A 27 -22.58 -34.57 2.80
CA GLU A 27 -21.21 -34.07 3.00
C GLU A 27 -21.17 -32.54 2.90
N GLY A 28 -21.81 -31.95 1.89
CA GLY A 28 -21.93 -30.51 1.78
C GLY A 28 -22.61 -29.86 2.98
N MET A 29 -23.69 -30.46 3.50
CA MET A 29 -24.32 -29.98 4.74
C MET A 29 -23.37 -30.02 5.95
N SER A 30 -22.57 -31.08 6.08
CA SER A 30 -21.56 -31.18 7.15
C SER A 30 -20.48 -30.10 7.01
N GLN A 31 -19.97 -29.89 5.80
CA GLN A 31 -18.98 -28.86 5.50
C GLN A 31 -19.52 -27.44 5.78
N ALA A 32 -20.75 -27.14 5.34
CA ALA A 32 -21.43 -25.88 5.59
C ALA A 32 -21.59 -25.63 7.11
N ASN A 33 -22.02 -26.62 7.88
CA ASN A 33 -22.15 -26.52 9.32
C ASN A 33 -20.81 -26.28 10.04
N ALA A 34 -19.71 -26.87 9.55
CA ALA A 34 -18.37 -26.59 10.09
C ALA A 34 -17.95 -25.13 9.83
N LEU A 35 -18.18 -24.63 8.60
CA LEU A 35 -17.86 -23.25 8.22
C LEU A 35 -18.71 -22.22 8.98
N LYS A 36 -19.99 -22.52 9.26
CA LYS A 36 -20.88 -21.65 10.07
C LYS A 36 -20.36 -21.42 11.49
N LYS A 37 -19.53 -22.32 12.03
CA LYS A 37 -18.85 -22.13 13.33
C LYS A 37 -17.71 -21.11 13.26
N ILE A 38 -17.14 -20.90 12.07
CA ILE A 38 -16.07 -19.93 11.83
C ILE A 38 -16.67 -18.56 11.53
N ASP A 39 -17.65 -18.52 10.61
CA ASP A 39 -18.39 -17.31 10.27
C ASP A 39 -19.84 -17.66 9.90
N LYS A 40 -20.78 -17.30 10.77
CA LYS A 40 -22.21 -17.59 10.58
C LYS A 40 -22.89 -16.67 9.56
N GLU A 41 -22.28 -15.54 9.23
CA GLU A 41 -22.84 -14.53 8.31
C GLU A 41 -22.41 -14.78 6.86
N ALA A 42 -21.45 -15.69 6.64
CA ALA A 42 -20.98 -16.03 5.30
C ALA A 42 -22.02 -16.85 4.50
N GLU A 43 -22.22 -16.50 3.23
CA GLU A 43 -23.08 -17.25 2.32
C GLU A 43 -22.46 -18.57 1.85
N TYR A 44 -21.13 -18.64 1.82
CA TYR A 44 -20.36 -19.80 1.39
C TYR A 44 -18.97 -19.78 2.04
N GLY A 45 -18.27 -20.91 1.94
CA GLY A 45 -16.88 -21.00 2.37
C GLY A 45 -16.12 -22.13 1.67
N SER A 46 -14.81 -22.20 1.91
CA SER A 46 -13.97 -23.29 1.41
C SER A 46 -13.86 -24.38 2.45
N ALA A 47 -14.40 -25.55 2.15
CA ALA A 47 -14.23 -26.73 2.99
C ALA A 47 -12.76 -27.20 2.99
N SER A 48 -12.10 -27.13 1.84
CA SER A 48 -10.68 -27.43 1.70
C SER A 48 -10.03 -26.56 0.63
N ALA A 49 -8.77 -26.19 0.86
CA ALA A 49 -7.90 -25.60 -0.16
C ALA A 49 -6.54 -26.30 -0.08
N VAL A 50 -6.07 -26.87 -1.18
CA VAL A 50 -4.79 -27.58 -1.25
C VAL A 50 -3.95 -26.95 -2.35
N ARG A 51 -2.70 -26.64 -2.05
CA ARG A 51 -1.69 -26.13 -3.00
C ARG A 51 -0.49 -27.06 -2.96
N GLN A 52 -0.16 -27.69 -4.07
CA GLN A 52 1.00 -28.55 -4.23
C GLN A 52 1.99 -27.88 -5.17
N ILE A 53 3.18 -27.58 -4.66
CA ILE A 53 4.22 -26.85 -5.36
C ILE A 53 5.37 -27.80 -5.62
N SER A 54 5.75 -27.94 -6.88
CA SER A 54 6.87 -28.76 -7.34
C SER A 54 7.82 -27.93 -8.18
N PHE A 55 9.08 -28.38 -8.28
CA PHE A 55 10.13 -27.62 -8.95
C PHE A 55 10.79 -28.44 -10.05
N SER A 56 11.17 -27.76 -11.12
CA SER A 56 11.97 -28.29 -12.23
C SER A 56 13.00 -27.27 -12.67
N THR A 57 14.07 -27.69 -13.32
CA THR A 57 14.96 -26.76 -14.03
C THR A 57 14.31 -26.29 -15.33
N GLY A 58 14.65 -25.09 -15.78
CA GLY A 58 14.15 -24.53 -17.02
C GLY A 58 15.04 -23.40 -17.54
N LYS A 59 14.52 -22.65 -18.52
CA LYS A 59 15.15 -21.44 -19.03
C LYS A 59 14.24 -20.25 -18.75
N GLY A 60 14.81 -19.20 -18.18
CA GLY A 60 14.14 -17.93 -17.98
C GLY A 60 13.82 -17.25 -19.30
N LEU A 61 13.08 -16.16 -19.23
CA LEU A 61 12.72 -15.35 -20.40
C LEU A 61 13.96 -14.72 -21.10
N ASP A 62 15.09 -14.62 -20.40
CA ASP A 62 16.39 -14.19 -20.94
C ASP A 62 17.28 -15.36 -21.39
N GLY A 63 16.77 -16.60 -21.37
CA GLY A 63 17.48 -17.81 -21.78
C GLY A 63 18.42 -18.41 -20.74
N MET A 64 18.59 -17.76 -19.58
CA MET A 64 19.46 -18.26 -18.51
C MET A 64 18.82 -19.45 -17.78
N PRO A 65 19.61 -20.38 -17.21
CA PRO A 65 19.08 -21.44 -16.36
C PRO A 65 18.31 -20.84 -15.18
N VAL A 66 17.12 -21.38 -14.91
CA VAL A 66 16.26 -20.98 -13.79
C VAL A 66 15.62 -22.20 -13.14
N VAL A 67 15.05 -21.99 -11.95
CA VAL A 67 14.13 -22.93 -11.33
C VAL A 67 12.72 -22.54 -11.77
N VAL A 68 11.95 -23.46 -12.33
CA VAL A 68 10.53 -23.29 -12.62
C VAL A 68 9.74 -23.89 -11.45
N ALA A 69 8.74 -23.17 -10.93
CA ALA A 69 7.81 -23.73 -9.95
C ALA A 69 6.48 -24.03 -10.63
N ASN A 70 5.93 -25.21 -10.38
CA ASN A 70 4.59 -25.60 -10.83
C ASN A 70 3.70 -25.77 -9.61
N GLU A 71 2.56 -25.08 -9.59
CA GLU A 71 1.61 -25.10 -8.50
C GLU A 71 0.28 -25.67 -8.97
N LYS A 72 -0.08 -26.83 -8.44
CA LYS A 72 -1.40 -27.43 -8.62
C LYS A 72 -2.27 -27.10 -7.43
N GLY A 73 -3.43 -26.52 -7.69
CA GLY A 73 -4.37 -26.12 -6.67
C GLY A 73 -5.73 -26.77 -6.82
N THR A 74 -6.31 -27.13 -5.68
CA THR A 74 -7.69 -27.59 -5.56
C THR A 74 -8.39 -26.78 -4.47
N ILE A 75 -9.51 -26.16 -4.79
CA ILE A 75 -10.33 -25.41 -3.83
C ILE A 75 -11.74 -25.98 -3.88
N GLU A 76 -12.18 -26.60 -2.78
CA GLU A 76 -13.54 -27.08 -2.62
C GLU A 76 -14.36 -26.10 -1.81
N MET A 77 -15.49 -25.70 -2.37
CA MET A 77 -16.37 -24.70 -1.80
C MET A 77 -17.76 -25.27 -1.62
N VAL A 78 -18.47 -24.75 -0.63
CA VAL A 78 -19.83 -25.18 -0.29
C VAL A 78 -20.71 -23.99 0.06
N SER A 79 -21.98 -24.04 -0.37
CA SER A 79 -22.98 -23.06 0.01
C SER A 79 -23.41 -23.28 1.46
N MET A 80 -23.40 -22.19 2.23
CA MET A 80 -23.86 -22.15 3.62
C MET A 80 -25.29 -21.61 3.72
N THR A 81 -25.80 -21.00 2.66
CA THR A 81 -27.18 -20.51 2.55
C THR A 81 -27.81 -20.93 1.21
N LYS A 82 -29.14 -20.90 1.15
CA LYS A 82 -29.89 -21.05 -0.10
C LYS A 82 -29.59 -19.87 -1.02
N ARG A 83 -29.42 -20.08 -2.33
CA ARG A 83 -29.11 -19.02 -3.32
C ARG A 83 -27.77 -18.32 -3.12
N ALA A 84 -26.84 -18.95 -2.39
CA ALA A 84 -25.49 -18.44 -2.21
C ALA A 84 -24.76 -18.24 -3.54
N THR A 85 -24.09 -17.09 -3.66
CA THR A 85 -23.28 -16.70 -4.82
C THR A 85 -21.84 -17.14 -4.59
N MET A 86 -21.45 -18.28 -5.17
CA MET A 86 -20.12 -18.86 -4.98
C MET A 86 -19.22 -18.58 -6.17
N GLY A 87 -17.98 -18.17 -5.94
CA GLY A 87 -17.02 -17.98 -7.02
C GLY A 87 -15.57 -17.91 -6.55
N HIS A 88 -14.66 -18.10 -7.50
CA HIS A 88 -13.23 -17.99 -7.29
C HIS A 88 -12.57 -17.23 -8.44
N LEU A 89 -11.54 -16.46 -8.10
CA LEU A 89 -10.73 -15.69 -9.04
C LEU A 89 -9.35 -16.33 -9.12
N VAL A 90 -8.94 -16.67 -10.33
CA VAL A 90 -7.67 -17.34 -10.64
C VAL A 90 -6.76 -16.31 -11.33
N PRO A 91 -5.86 -15.63 -10.59
CA PRO A 91 -5.00 -14.58 -11.14
C PRO A 91 -3.82 -15.15 -11.95
N TYR A 92 -3.39 -14.44 -12.99
CA TYR A 92 -2.23 -14.78 -13.80
C TYR A 92 -1.62 -13.53 -14.45
N ASN A 93 -0.35 -13.64 -14.84
CA ASN A 93 0.39 -12.64 -15.60
C ASN A 93 1.53 -13.31 -16.39
N ASN A 94 2.46 -12.54 -16.96
CA ASN A 94 3.55 -13.12 -17.76
C ASN A 94 4.52 -13.98 -16.93
N PHE A 95 4.66 -13.72 -15.63
CA PHE A 95 5.54 -14.49 -14.72
C PHE A 95 4.85 -15.68 -14.07
N VAL A 96 3.54 -15.59 -13.81
CA VAL A 96 2.70 -16.62 -13.20
C VAL A 96 1.64 -17.03 -14.20
N GLN A 97 1.93 -18.07 -14.96
CA GLN A 97 1.12 -18.46 -16.11
C GLN A 97 0.12 -19.54 -15.71
N LEU A 98 -1.16 -19.29 -15.94
CA LEU A 98 -2.21 -20.30 -15.79
C LEU A 98 -2.14 -21.27 -16.98
N ARG A 99 -1.69 -22.51 -16.73
CA ARG A 99 -1.50 -23.55 -17.74
C ARG A 99 -2.74 -24.38 -17.98
N ASP A 100 -3.47 -24.67 -16.91
CA ASP A 100 -4.68 -25.47 -16.95
C ASP A 100 -5.59 -25.05 -15.81
N TYR A 101 -6.90 -25.22 -16.00
CA TYR A 101 -7.91 -24.98 -14.97
C TYR A 101 -9.19 -25.76 -15.29
N ASP A 102 -9.97 -26.04 -14.24
CA ASP A 102 -11.33 -26.57 -14.39
C ASP A 102 -12.23 -26.05 -13.28
N PHE A 103 -13.52 -25.97 -13.59
CA PHE A 103 -14.57 -25.66 -12.63
C PHE A 103 -15.60 -26.78 -12.63
N GLU A 104 -15.69 -27.47 -11.50
CA GLU A 104 -16.56 -28.62 -11.32
C GLU A 104 -17.68 -28.31 -10.32
N VAL A 105 -18.87 -28.82 -10.60
CA VAL A 105 -20.02 -28.74 -9.68
C VAL A 105 -20.44 -30.15 -9.31
N PHE A 106 -20.74 -30.36 -8.02
CA PHE A 106 -21.23 -31.65 -7.55
C PHE A 106 -22.66 -31.88 -8.03
N TYR A 107 -22.87 -33.03 -8.68
CA TYR A 107 -24.19 -33.43 -9.17
C TYR A 107 -24.41 -34.93 -9.00
N LYS A 108 -25.47 -35.26 -8.27
CA LYS A 108 -25.89 -36.62 -7.85
C LYS A 108 -24.84 -37.30 -6.96
N ASN A 109 -23.74 -37.75 -7.55
CA ASN A 109 -22.73 -38.56 -6.87
C ASN A 109 -21.29 -38.24 -7.26
N LYS A 110 -21.06 -37.22 -8.09
CA LYS A 110 -19.71 -36.84 -8.52
C LYS A 110 -19.61 -35.37 -8.91
N PHE A 111 -18.40 -34.83 -8.84
CA PHE A 111 -18.04 -33.57 -9.46
C PHE A 111 -18.06 -33.72 -10.99
N ARG A 112 -18.58 -32.69 -11.67
CA ARG A 112 -18.63 -32.62 -13.14
C ARG A 112 -18.14 -31.25 -13.59
N SER A 113 -17.13 -31.25 -14.47
CA SER A 113 -16.69 -30.06 -15.19
C SER A 113 -17.87 -29.38 -15.91
N GLN A 114 -17.98 -28.07 -15.73
CA GLN A 114 -19.06 -27.29 -16.31
C GLN A 114 -18.74 -26.70 -17.70
N LYS A 115 -17.49 -26.80 -18.16
CA LYS A 115 -16.99 -26.43 -19.51
C LYS A 115 -17.38 -25.06 -20.09
N TYR A 116 -18.06 -24.18 -19.35
CA TYR A 116 -18.38 -22.84 -19.83
C TYR A 116 -17.17 -21.89 -19.68
N PRO A 117 -17.05 -20.88 -20.56
CA PRO A 117 -15.89 -19.99 -20.55
C PRO A 117 -15.88 -19.11 -19.30
N PRO A 118 -14.71 -18.88 -18.68
CA PRO A 118 -14.59 -17.95 -17.56
C PRO A 118 -14.75 -16.51 -18.02
N LYS A 119 -15.05 -15.63 -17.08
CA LYS A 119 -14.96 -14.20 -17.33
C LYS A 119 -13.54 -13.71 -17.05
N LYS A 120 -12.85 -13.24 -18.09
CA LYS A 120 -11.57 -12.54 -17.96
C LYS A 120 -11.80 -11.12 -17.42
N VAL A 121 -11.03 -10.74 -16.41
CA VAL A 121 -11.06 -9.40 -15.81
C VAL A 121 -9.63 -8.88 -15.63
N SER A 122 -9.43 -7.57 -15.77
CA SER A 122 -8.18 -6.92 -15.36
C SER A 122 -8.15 -6.83 -13.82
N LEU A 123 -6.96 -7.07 -13.25
CA LEU A 123 -6.67 -6.92 -11.82
C LEU A 123 -5.82 -5.68 -11.53
N THR A 124 -5.66 -4.82 -12.54
CA THR A 124 -4.87 -3.59 -12.49
C THR A 124 -5.43 -2.69 -11.39
N ASP A 125 -4.55 -2.18 -10.53
CA ASP A 125 -4.93 -1.19 -9.51
C ASP A 125 -5.24 0.16 -10.17
N ASP A 126 -6.11 0.98 -9.56
CA ASP A 126 -6.46 2.31 -10.08
C ASP A 126 -5.22 3.23 -10.21
N ALA A 127 -4.15 2.96 -9.45
CA ALA A 127 -2.87 3.68 -9.52
C ALA A 127 -1.92 3.18 -10.64
N ILE A 128 -2.22 2.04 -11.27
CA ILE A 128 -1.43 1.44 -12.34
C ILE A 128 -2.10 1.71 -13.69
N PHE A 129 -1.36 2.30 -14.61
CA PHE A 129 -1.89 2.64 -15.93
C PHE A 129 -1.96 1.42 -16.84
N PHE A 130 -0.93 0.57 -16.80
CA PHE A 130 -0.87 -0.63 -17.62
C PHE A 130 -0.05 -1.74 -16.96
N ASP A 131 -0.63 -2.93 -16.89
CA ASP A 131 0.02 -4.16 -16.48
C ASP A 131 -0.56 -5.38 -17.23
N ASP A 132 0.01 -6.54 -16.97
CA ASP A 132 -0.41 -7.84 -17.48
C ASP A 132 -1.18 -8.69 -16.44
N ASN A 133 -1.66 -8.07 -15.37
CA ASN A 133 -2.36 -8.78 -14.30
C ASN A 133 -3.83 -8.98 -14.68
N TYR A 134 -4.18 -10.23 -14.98
CA TYR A 134 -5.54 -10.63 -15.29
C TYR A 134 -6.02 -11.73 -14.36
N GLY A 135 -7.34 -11.86 -14.25
CA GLY A 135 -7.97 -12.96 -13.52
C GLY A 135 -9.03 -13.63 -14.37
N LEU A 136 -9.18 -14.94 -14.20
CA LEU A 136 -10.35 -15.68 -14.67
C LEU A 136 -11.30 -15.85 -13.48
N ILE A 137 -12.52 -15.34 -13.62
CA ILE A 137 -13.59 -15.52 -12.64
C ILE A 137 -14.49 -16.66 -13.10
N TYR A 138 -14.66 -17.62 -12.18
CA TYR A 138 -15.67 -18.65 -12.25
C TYR A 138 -16.62 -18.50 -11.08
N GLY A 139 -17.91 -18.72 -11.32
CA GLY A 139 -18.90 -18.72 -10.26
C GLY A 139 -20.19 -19.43 -10.66
N MET A 140 -20.95 -19.80 -9.64
CA MET A 140 -22.29 -20.36 -9.74
C MET A 140 -23.18 -19.79 -8.64
N GLN A 141 -24.49 -19.78 -8.88
CA GLN A 141 -25.46 -19.62 -7.80
C GLN A 141 -25.92 -21.01 -7.33
N ALA A 142 -25.77 -21.27 -6.04
CA ALA A 142 -26.23 -22.50 -5.41
C ALA A 142 -27.75 -22.48 -5.21
N GLU A 143 -28.49 -23.50 -5.64
CA GLU A 143 -29.94 -23.56 -5.44
C GLU A 143 -30.34 -23.86 -3.99
N GLU A 144 -29.56 -24.72 -3.33
CA GLU A 144 -29.77 -25.15 -1.96
C GLU A 144 -28.49 -25.01 -1.12
N GLU A 145 -28.65 -24.96 0.21
CA GLU A 145 -27.54 -25.11 1.15
C GLU A 145 -26.88 -26.48 1.00
N GLY A 146 -25.56 -26.55 1.19
CA GLY A 146 -24.79 -27.79 1.05
C GLY A 146 -24.48 -28.16 -0.40
N THR A 147 -24.74 -27.27 -1.36
CA THR A 147 -24.28 -27.42 -2.75
C THR A 147 -22.77 -27.22 -2.81
N ARG A 148 -22.06 -28.15 -3.45
CA ARG A 148 -20.60 -28.14 -3.54
C ARG A 148 -20.10 -27.83 -4.94
N CYS A 149 -19.01 -27.08 -5.02
CA CYS A 149 -18.23 -26.91 -6.24
C CYS A 149 -16.72 -27.00 -5.95
N ARG A 150 -15.94 -27.21 -6.99
CA ARG A 150 -14.49 -27.34 -6.90
C ARG A 150 -13.82 -26.58 -8.03
N PHE A 151 -12.77 -25.85 -7.71
CA PHE A 151 -11.89 -25.18 -8.66
C PHE A 151 -10.55 -25.90 -8.67
N LEU A 152 -10.10 -26.23 -9.88
CA LEU A 152 -8.80 -26.83 -10.14
C LEU A 152 -7.97 -25.85 -10.95
N TYR A 153 -6.69 -25.69 -10.62
CA TYR A 153 -5.78 -24.86 -11.40
C TYR A 153 -4.36 -25.43 -11.40
N ASN A 154 -3.61 -25.07 -12.45
CA ASN A 154 -2.20 -25.36 -12.59
C ASN A 154 -1.47 -24.09 -13.01
N TYR A 155 -0.69 -23.50 -12.11
CA TYR A 155 0.21 -22.39 -12.43
C TYR A 155 1.61 -22.89 -12.74
N GLN A 156 2.25 -22.21 -13.68
CA GLN A 156 3.68 -22.27 -13.87
C GLN A 156 4.28 -20.89 -13.60
N TYR A 157 5.14 -20.81 -12.60
CA TYR A 157 6.02 -19.68 -12.39
C TYR A 157 7.20 -19.84 -13.34
N VAL A 158 7.36 -18.93 -14.30
CA VAL A 158 8.44 -18.99 -15.31
C VAL A 158 9.83 -18.95 -14.67
N ASP A 159 9.91 -18.41 -13.45
CA ASP A 159 11.01 -18.59 -12.53
C ASP A 159 10.45 -18.59 -11.09
N ALA A 160 10.90 -19.53 -10.27
CA ALA A 160 10.47 -19.72 -8.88
C ALA A 160 10.79 -18.51 -7.99
N LYS A 161 11.70 -17.59 -8.38
CA LYS A 161 11.91 -16.34 -7.64
C LYS A 161 10.69 -15.40 -7.65
N TYR A 162 9.73 -15.60 -8.56
CA TYR A 162 8.45 -14.88 -8.59
C TYR A 162 7.39 -15.50 -7.66
N LEU A 163 7.58 -16.73 -7.19
CA LEU A 163 6.81 -17.31 -6.10
C LEU A 163 7.31 -16.69 -4.79
N THR A 164 6.82 -15.49 -4.45
CA THR A 164 7.37 -14.72 -3.32
C THR A 164 6.67 -15.02 -1.99
N ARG A 165 5.33 -14.96 -1.96
CA ARG A 165 4.53 -15.02 -0.73
C ARG A 165 3.30 -15.90 -0.88
N LEU A 166 2.98 -16.68 0.15
CA LEU A 166 1.79 -17.53 0.19
C LEU A 166 0.99 -17.31 1.47
N PHE A 167 -0.20 -16.72 1.34
CA PHE A 167 -1.13 -16.50 2.44
C PHE A 167 -2.07 -17.68 2.64
N PHE A 168 -2.49 -17.90 3.88
CA PHE A 168 -3.50 -18.91 4.24
C PHE A 168 -4.94 -18.36 4.23
N HIS A 169 -5.12 -17.06 4.36
CA HIS A 169 -6.47 -16.47 4.48
C HIS A 169 -7.01 -16.00 3.13
N THR A 170 -8.32 -16.13 2.94
CA THR A 170 -9.07 -15.63 1.78
C THR A 170 -10.17 -14.67 2.20
N SER A 171 -10.99 -14.18 1.26
CA SER A 171 -12.12 -13.29 1.52
C SER A 171 -13.33 -13.98 2.17
N HIS A 172 -13.32 -15.30 2.30
CA HIS A 172 -14.41 -16.13 2.82
C HIS A 172 -13.84 -17.12 3.86
N PRO A 173 -14.67 -17.72 4.74
CA PRO A 173 -14.15 -18.66 5.73
C PRO A 173 -13.55 -19.91 5.05
N VAL A 174 -12.44 -20.39 5.60
CA VAL A 174 -11.75 -21.60 5.14
C VAL A 174 -11.62 -22.58 6.31
N SER A 175 -12.20 -23.76 6.17
CA SER A 175 -12.12 -24.80 7.20
C SER A 175 -10.71 -25.36 7.32
N GLN A 176 -10.07 -25.68 6.18
CA GLN A 176 -8.69 -26.12 6.13
C GLN A 176 -7.98 -25.66 4.86
N GLN A 177 -6.76 -25.14 5.00
CA GLN A 177 -5.84 -24.90 3.90
C GLN A 177 -4.53 -25.64 4.11
N SER A 178 -4.05 -26.33 3.08
CA SER A 178 -2.76 -27.02 3.06
C SER A 178 -1.87 -26.51 1.93
N ILE A 179 -0.61 -26.24 2.23
CA ILE A 179 0.42 -25.88 1.26
C ILE A 179 1.55 -26.91 1.38
N GLU A 180 1.83 -27.62 0.29
CA GLU A 180 2.86 -28.65 0.19
C GLU A 180 3.94 -28.21 -0.80
N PHE A 181 5.20 -28.34 -0.41
CA PHE A 181 6.36 -28.11 -1.26
C PHE A 181 7.11 -29.42 -1.47
N GLU A 182 7.21 -29.87 -2.71
CA GLU A 182 8.05 -30.98 -3.13
C GLU A 182 9.43 -30.46 -3.55
N VAL A 183 10.36 -30.34 -2.60
CA VAL A 183 11.68 -29.73 -2.84
C VAL A 183 12.68 -30.83 -3.25
N PRO A 184 13.14 -30.88 -4.50
CA PRO A 184 14.14 -31.85 -4.94
C PRO A 184 15.53 -31.53 -4.36
N SER A 185 16.37 -32.55 -4.22
CA SER A 185 17.71 -32.42 -3.60
C SER A 185 18.68 -31.48 -4.34
N TRP A 186 18.43 -31.17 -5.61
CA TRP A 186 19.21 -30.20 -6.39
C TRP A 186 18.81 -28.74 -6.12
N LEU A 187 17.73 -28.49 -5.37
CA LEU A 187 17.21 -27.15 -5.06
C LEU A 187 17.37 -26.83 -3.58
N GLU A 188 17.99 -25.70 -3.29
CA GLU A 188 18.01 -25.10 -1.97
C GLU A 188 17.06 -23.90 -1.93
N LEU A 189 16.06 -23.97 -1.05
CA LEU A 189 15.16 -22.88 -0.76
C LEU A 189 14.95 -22.72 0.73
N GLU A 190 14.56 -21.52 1.12
CA GLU A 190 14.15 -21.17 2.48
C GLU A 190 12.66 -20.81 2.48
N LEU A 191 11.93 -21.39 3.44
CA LEU A 191 10.53 -21.07 3.73
C LEU A 191 10.48 -20.26 5.02
N ILE A 192 10.37 -18.94 4.89
CA ILE A 192 10.35 -18.02 6.04
C ILE A 192 8.91 -17.86 6.50
N GLU A 193 8.66 -18.20 7.76
CA GLU A 193 7.33 -18.12 8.38
C GLU A 193 7.11 -16.73 8.99
N LYS A 194 5.95 -16.12 8.71
CA LYS A 194 5.57 -14.81 9.28
C LYS A 194 4.18 -14.88 9.87
N ASN A 195 3.99 -14.28 11.06
CA ASN A 195 2.73 -14.16 11.80
C ASN A 195 2.01 -15.48 12.13
N PHE A 196 2.75 -16.56 12.43
CA PHE A 196 2.13 -17.83 12.83
C PHE A 196 1.61 -17.73 14.28
N GLU A 197 2.47 -17.42 15.24
CA GLU A 197 2.08 -17.41 16.66
C GLU A 197 1.93 -15.98 17.20
N PRO A 198 1.09 -15.76 18.25
CA PRO A 198 0.26 -16.73 18.96
C PRO A 198 -1.15 -16.94 18.36
N ALA A 199 -1.53 -16.15 17.35
CA ALA A 199 -2.90 -16.11 16.85
C ALA A 199 -3.28 -17.29 15.92
N TYR A 200 -2.32 -17.94 15.27
CA TYR A 200 -2.56 -18.94 14.23
C TYR A 200 -1.72 -20.22 14.41
N LYS A 201 -2.35 -21.28 14.92
CA LYS A 201 -1.68 -22.59 15.03
C LYS A 201 -1.65 -23.28 13.68
N ILE A 202 -0.50 -23.20 12.99
CA ILE A 202 -0.27 -23.87 11.71
C ILE A 202 0.52 -25.15 11.95
N LYS A 203 -0.09 -26.29 11.63
CA LYS A 203 0.57 -27.60 11.73
C LYS A 203 1.60 -27.72 10.61
N LYS A 204 2.79 -28.21 10.97
CA LYS A 204 3.93 -28.38 10.06
C LYS A 204 4.32 -29.84 10.01
N SER A 205 4.70 -30.34 8.84
CA SER A 205 5.37 -31.62 8.70
C SER A 205 6.49 -31.54 7.68
N LYS A 206 7.53 -32.34 7.90
CA LYS A 206 8.66 -32.52 7.00
C LYS A 206 8.90 -34.01 6.85
N ARG A 207 8.96 -34.50 5.62
CA ARG A 207 9.27 -35.91 5.33
C ARG A 207 10.17 -36.01 4.09
N LYS A 208 10.92 -37.10 3.98
CA LYS A 208 11.74 -37.39 2.82
C LYS A 208 11.03 -38.42 1.95
N GLU A 209 10.96 -38.18 0.65
CA GLU A 209 10.38 -39.08 -0.34
C GLU A 209 11.35 -39.19 -1.53
N GLY A 210 12.09 -40.30 -1.61
CA GLY A 210 13.14 -40.46 -2.62
C GLY A 210 14.23 -39.39 -2.52
N ASP A 211 14.46 -38.67 -3.61
CA ASP A 211 15.39 -37.55 -3.74
C ASP A 211 14.77 -36.20 -3.38
N LYS A 212 13.51 -36.18 -2.91
CA LYS A 212 12.77 -34.98 -2.52
C LYS A 212 12.59 -34.89 -1.01
N THR A 213 12.49 -33.65 -0.54
CA THR A 213 12.00 -33.32 0.80
C THR A 213 10.65 -32.64 0.67
N ILE A 214 9.64 -33.19 1.33
CA ILE A 214 8.28 -32.66 1.31
C ILE A 214 8.04 -31.85 2.59
N TYR A 215 7.70 -30.58 2.42
CA TYR A 215 7.27 -29.70 3.50
C TYR A 215 5.77 -29.46 3.38
N THR A 216 5.01 -29.66 4.46
CA THR A 216 3.56 -29.41 4.47
C THR A 216 3.19 -28.46 5.60
N TYR A 217 2.39 -27.46 5.27
CA TYR A 217 1.82 -26.49 6.21
C TYR A 217 0.31 -26.57 6.14
N THR A 218 -0.35 -26.85 7.27
CA THR A 218 -1.81 -26.96 7.35
C THR A 218 -2.37 -25.98 8.38
N ALA A 219 -3.21 -25.07 7.91
CA ALA A 219 -3.95 -24.12 8.71
C ALA A 219 -5.43 -24.50 8.74
N GLN A 220 -6.12 -24.28 9.86
CA GLN A 220 -7.51 -24.67 10.06
C GLN A 220 -8.31 -23.53 10.67
N ASN A 221 -9.63 -23.55 10.47
CA ASN A 221 -10.59 -22.62 11.07
C ASN A 221 -10.25 -21.14 10.78
N LEU A 222 -9.96 -20.82 9.53
CA LEU A 222 -9.55 -19.48 9.12
C LEU A 222 -10.76 -18.60 8.85
N ALA A 223 -10.90 -17.55 9.63
CA ALA A 223 -11.91 -16.52 9.40
C ALA A 223 -11.61 -15.74 8.12
N PRO A 224 -12.63 -15.17 7.44
CA PRO A 224 -12.41 -14.33 6.27
C PRO A 224 -11.59 -13.08 6.61
N VAL A 225 -10.78 -12.62 5.65
CA VAL A 225 -10.10 -11.32 5.76
C VAL A 225 -11.15 -10.21 5.70
N LYS A 226 -11.32 -9.50 6.81
CA LYS A 226 -12.18 -8.30 6.88
C LYS A 226 -11.47 -7.13 6.22
N GLN A 227 -12.14 -6.44 5.30
CA GLN A 227 -11.66 -5.17 4.74
C GLN A 227 -12.17 -4.02 5.60
N GLU A 228 -11.27 -3.31 6.24
CA GLU A 228 -11.60 -2.18 7.12
C GLU A 228 -10.83 -0.94 6.65
N PRO A 229 -11.37 0.28 6.81
CA PRO A 229 -10.64 1.49 6.48
C PRO A 229 -9.35 1.60 7.31
N ALA A 230 -8.30 2.19 6.74
CA ALA A 230 -7.02 2.42 7.43
C ALA A 230 -6.40 1.14 8.05
N SER A 231 -6.58 -0.02 7.42
CA SER A 231 -5.91 -1.26 7.87
C SER A 231 -4.47 -1.30 7.38
N LEU A 232 -3.54 -1.78 8.23
CA LEU A 232 -2.21 -2.19 7.76
C LEU A 232 -2.33 -3.22 6.64
N ALA A 233 -1.32 -3.27 5.77
CA ALA A 233 -1.26 -4.27 4.72
C ALA A 233 -1.22 -5.70 5.32
N ARG A 234 -1.85 -6.66 4.62
CA ARG A 234 -1.97 -8.07 5.04
C ARG A 234 -0.68 -8.72 5.57
N PRO A 235 0.52 -8.49 4.98
CA PRO A 235 1.78 -9.05 5.50
C PRO A 235 2.08 -8.72 6.97
N TYR A 236 1.51 -7.65 7.54
CA TYR A 236 1.77 -7.26 8.94
C TYR A 236 1.12 -8.18 9.96
N TYR A 237 0.01 -8.85 9.63
CA TYR A 237 -0.80 -9.54 10.63
C TYR A 237 -1.36 -10.90 10.19
N LEU A 238 -1.42 -11.19 8.88
CA LEU A 238 -1.87 -12.49 8.40
C LEU A 238 -0.71 -13.49 8.31
N PRO A 239 -0.93 -14.77 8.69
CA PRO A 239 0.08 -15.80 8.56
C PRO A 239 0.35 -16.06 7.09
N HIS A 240 1.64 -16.15 6.76
CA HIS A 240 2.08 -16.46 5.41
C HIS A 240 3.50 -17.05 5.40
N LEU A 241 3.83 -17.68 4.29
CA LEU A 241 5.18 -18.13 3.97
C LEU A 241 5.80 -17.16 2.96
N ILE A 242 7.05 -16.78 3.18
CA ILE A 242 7.89 -16.19 2.14
C ILE A 242 8.76 -17.31 1.59
N VAL A 243 8.83 -17.43 0.27
CA VAL A 243 9.69 -18.40 -0.41
C VAL A 243 10.91 -17.64 -0.94
N SER A 244 12.10 -18.10 -0.55
CA SER A 244 13.38 -17.55 -0.99
C SER A 244 14.19 -18.66 -1.64
N ILE A 245 14.41 -18.57 -2.95
CA ILE A 245 15.24 -19.53 -3.68
C ILE A 245 16.70 -19.14 -3.47
N LYS A 246 17.49 -20.04 -2.87
CA LYS A 246 18.89 -19.78 -2.51
C LYS A 246 19.82 -20.18 -3.63
N THR A 247 19.86 -21.47 -3.94
CA THR A 247 20.72 -22.05 -4.96
C THR A 247 20.00 -23.19 -5.68
N PHE A 248 20.42 -23.53 -6.89
CA PHE A 248 20.00 -24.76 -7.56
C PHE A 248 21.11 -25.35 -8.42
N GLN A 249 21.04 -26.65 -8.70
CA GLN A 249 21.96 -27.32 -9.60
C GLN A 249 21.30 -27.62 -10.95
N SER A 250 21.99 -27.29 -12.04
CA SER A 250 21.64 -27.67 -13.41
C SER A 250 22.93 -27.91 -14.19
N ASP A 251 22.94 -28.91 -15.08
CA ASP A 251 24.11 -29.24 -15.91
C ASP A 251 25.43 -29.38 -15.11
N ASN A 252 25.34 -30.01 -13.92
CA ASN A 252 26.45 -30.18 -12.96
C ASN A 252 27.09 -28.87 -12.46
N LYS A 253 26.37 -27.74 -12.54
CA LYS A 253 26.79 -26.45 -12.02
C LYS A 253 25.81 -25.97 -10.96
N THR A 254 26.35 -25.37 -9.89
CA THR A 254 25.56 -24.67 -8.88
C THR A 254 25.33 -23.23 -9.33
N HIS A 255 24.08 -22.81 -9.34
CA HIS A 255 23.63 -21.48 -9.68
C HIS A 255 23.10 -20.78 -8.42
N PRO A 256 23.73 -19.70 -7.94
CA PRO A 256 23.15 -18.89 -6.90
C PRO A 256 21.97 -18.07 -7.45
N VAL A 257 20.91 -17.95 -6.65
CA VAL A 257 19.73 -17.11 -6.96
C VAL A 257 19.71 -15.94 -5.98
N PHE A 258 19.10 -16.08 -4.80
CA PHE A 258 19.12 -15.09 -3.72
C PHE A 258 19.72 -15.66 -2.44
N ASN A 259 20.87 -16.36 -2.60
CA ASN A 259 21.62 -16.92 -1.48
C ASN A 259 22.20 -15.84 -0.57
N THR A 260 22.73 -14.76 -1.18
CA THR A 260 23.31 -13.61 -0.50
C THR A 260 22.74 -12.32 -1.05
N MET A 261 22.95 -11.22 -0.33
CA MET A 261 22.59 -9.88 -0.81
C MET A 261 23.35 -9.53 -2.10
N ASP A 262 24.61 -9.96 -2.26
CA ASP A 262 25.37 -9.78 -3.50
C ASP A 262 24.65 -10.41 -4.70
N ASN A 263 24.06 -11.60 -4.54
CA ASN A 263 23.33 -12.26 -5.63
C ASN A 263 22.02 -11.51 -5.96
N MET A 264 21.31 -11.02 -4.94
CA MET A 264 20.10 -10.21 -5.15
C MET A 264 20.43 -8.89 -5.84
N TYR A 265 21.49 -8.20 -5.39
CA TYR A 265 21.96 -6.97 -6.02
C TYR A 265 22.43 -7.21 -7.46
N ALA A 266 23.17 -8.28 -7.74
CA ALA A 266 23.61 -8.59 -9.10
C ALA A 266 22.41 -8.74 -10.06
N TRP A 267 21.31 -9.33 -9.60
CA TRP A 267 20.08 -9.42 -10.38
C TRP A 267 19.42 -8.04 -10.59
N TYR A 268 19.27 -7.23 -9.54
CA TYR A 268 18.74 -5.87 -9.66
C TYR A 268 19.60 -4.99 -10.59
N ASN A 269 20.93 -5.06 -10.44
CA ASN A 269 21.89 -4.31 -11.25
C ASN A 269 21.87 -4.75 -12.73
N LEU A 270 21.71 -6.05 -13.00
CA LEU A 270 21.50 -6.55 -14.36
C LEU A 270 20.26 -5.90 -15.00
N LEU A 271 19.15 -5.80 -14.28
CA LEU A 271 17.92 -5.18 -14.78
C LEU A 271 18.06 -3.67 -14.95
N TYR A 272 18.76 -3.00 -14.04
CA TYR A 272 19.09 -1.57 -14.16
C TYR A 272 19.93 -1.29 -15.42
N LYS A 273 21.01 -2.05 -15.62
CA LYS A 273 21.89 -1.93 -16.79
C LYS A 273 21.16 -2.22 -18.11
N LYS A 274 20.14 -3.08 -18.11
CA LYS A 274 19.29 -3.35 -19.28
C LYS A 274 18.45 -2.16 -19.74
N ALA A 275 18.29 -1.10 -18.92
CA ALA A 275 17.59 0.10 -19.35
C ALA A 275 18.28 0.79 -20.55
N GLY A 276 19.61 0.73 -20.66
CA GLY A 276 20.33 1.28 -21.82
C GLY A 276 20.17 2.79 -21.97
N ASN A 277 20.49 3.54 -20.93
CA ASN A 277 20.36 5.00 -20.89
C ASN A 277 21.25 5.70 -21.93
N ASP A 278 20.68 6.64 -22.68
CA ASP A 278 21.40 7.64 -23.48
C ASP A 278 21.16 9.03 -22.89
N VAL A 279 22.21 9.60 -22.30
CA VAL A 279 22.16 10.89 -21.59
C VAL A 279 22.52 12.09 -22.48
N SER A 280 22.90 11.86 -23.74
CA SER A 280 23.41 12.91 -24.64
C SER A 280 22.42 14.07 -24.84
N GLY A 281 21.12 13.75 -24.89
CA GLY A 281 20.04 14.73 -25.04
C GLY A 281 19.65 15.50 -23.77
N LEU A 282 20.21 15.15 -22.61
CA LEU A 282 19.80 15.73 -21.32
C LEU A 282 20.66 16.92 -20.88
N LYS A 283 21.86 17.10 -21.46
CA LYS A 283 22.78 18.17 -21.03
C LYS A 283 22.16 19.57 -21.13
N ALA A 284 21.38 19.80 -22.18
CA ALA A 284 20.72 21.10 -22.40
C ALA A 284 19.69 21.44 -21.32
N VAL A 285 18.93 20.46 -20.81
CA VAL A 285 18.00 20.71 -19.71
C VAL A 285 18.75 20.96 -18.41
N VAL A 286 19.82 20.20 -18.14
CA VAL A 286 20.68 20.44 -16.97
C VAL A 286 21.22 21.87 -17.00
N ASP A 287 21.86 22.29 -18.09
CA ASP A 287 22.44 23.63 -18.19
C ASP A 287 21.42 24.75 -18.01
N LYS A 288 20.21 24.55 -18.56
CA LYS A 288 19.10 25.48 -18.40
C LYS A 288 18.63 25.58 -16.95
N GLU A 289 18.37 24.46 -16.28
CA GLU A 289 17.85 24.45 -14.90
C GLU A 289 18.90 24.94 -13.88
N LEU A 290 20.19 24.78 -14.18
CA LEU A 290 21.29 25.29 -13.35
C LEU A 290 21.59 26.78 -13.60
N GLN A 291 21.06 27.39 -14.66
CA GLN A 291 21.37 28.77 -15.03
C GLN A 291 20.99 29.74 -13.91
N GLY A 292 21.96 30.57 -13.48
CA GLY A 292 21.77 31.58 -12.44
C GLY A 292 21.72 31.03 -11.02
N ARG A 293 21.83 29.72 -10.80
CA ARG A 293 21.89 29.10 -9.46
C ARG A 293 23.32 29.12 -8.94
N LYS A 294 23.49 29.63 -7.72
CA LYS A 294 24.80 29.94 -7.14
C LYS A 294 25.29 28.82 -6.23
N THR A 295 24.39 28.21 -5.48
CA THR A 295 24.71 27.17 -4.49
C THR A 295 24.36 25.78 -4.98
N ASP A 296 25.03 24.75 -4.44
CA ASP A 296 24.70 23.36 -4.76
C ASP A 296 23.28 22.99 -4.33
N GLU A 297 22.80 23.52 -3.19
CA GLU A 297 21.42 23.30 -2.76
C GLU A 297 20.41 23.83 -3.79
N GLU A 298 20.61 25.04 -4.31
CA GLU A 298 19.73 25.60 -5.35
C GLU A 298 19.72 24.77 -6.63
N LYS A 299 20.88 24.22 -7.01
CA LYS A 299 21.06 23.37 -8.19
C LYS A 299 20.40 22.01 -8.04
N ILE A 300 20.62 21.35 -6.89
CA ILE A 300 20.00 20.07 -6.55
C ILE A 300 18.47 20.24 -6.49
N LYS A 301 17.97 21.30 -5.82
CA LYS A 301 16.54 21.62 -5.79
C LYS A 301 15.97 21.82 -7.19
N ALA A 302 16.66 22.58 -8.04
CA ALA A 302 16.19 22.85 -9.40
C ALA A 302 15.98 21.55 -10.18
N LEU A 303 16.94 20.62 -10.17
CA LEU A 303 16.82 19.35 -10.87
C LEU A 303 15.76 18.42 -10.25
N TYR A 304 15.73 18.34 -8.92
CA TYR A 304 14.75 17.52 -8.21
C TYR A 304 13.32 17.99 -8.49
N TYR A 305 13.06 19.29 -8.33
CA TYR A 305 11.74 19.87 -8.53
C TYR A 305 11.35 19.85 -10.01
N TRP A 306 12.31 20.02 -10.92
CA TRP A 306 12.05 19.89 -12.35
C TRP A 306 11.50 18.50 -12.71
N VAL A 307 12.05 17.42 -12.15
CA VAL A 307 11.51 16.06 -12.38
C VAL A 307 10.10 15.93 -11.81
N GLN A 308 9.86 16.38 -10.57
CA GLN A 308 8.54 16.34 -9.92
C GLN A 308 7.47 17.10 -10.72
N ASP A 309 7.85 18.23 -11.34
CA ASP A 309 6.91 19.14 -12.00
C ASP A 309 6.68 18.81 -13.48
N ASN A 310 7.69 18.27 -14.16
CA ASN A 310 7.67 18.08 -15.61
C ASN A 310 7.46 16.63 -16.04
N ILE A 311 7.52 15.67 -15.11
CA ILE A 311 7.33 14.25 -15.42
C ILE A 311 6.07 13.75 -14.70
N ARG A 312 5.07 13.35 -15.49
CA ARG A 312 3.84 12.78 -14.95
C ARG A 312 4.06 11.34 -14.49
N TYR A 313 3.70 11.04 -13.24
CA TYR A 313 3.70 9.66 -12.76
C TYR A 313 2.65 8.83 -13.50
N ILE A 314 3.10 7.75 -14.14
CA ILE A 314 2.27 6.74 -14.80
C ILE A 314 2.92 5.38 -14.52
N ALA A 315 2.30 4.55 -13.70
CA ALA A 315 2.84 3.22 -13.37
C ALA A 315 2.63 2.22 -14.52
N PHE A 316 3.73 1.59 -14.94
CA PHE A 316 3.77 0.53 -15.94
C PHE A 316 4.44 -0.70 -15.31
N GLU A 317 3.72 -1.82 -15.24
CA GLU A 317 4.17 -3.01 -14.50
C GLU A 317 4.04 -4.30 -15.32
N GLU A 318 3.99 -4.21 -16.66
CA GLU A 318 3.92 -5.38 -17.54
C GLU A 318 5.25 -6.15 -17.57
N GLY A 319 5.23 -7.41 -17.12
CA GLY A 319 6.39 -8.29 -17.22
C GLY A 319 7.66 -7.65 -16.67
N TYR A 320 8.75 -7.67 -17.45
CA TYR A 320 10.02 -7.06 -17.01
C TYR A 320 9.99 -5.54 -16.90
N ALA A 321 9.03 -4.84 -17.51
CA ALA A 321 8.89 -3.40 -17.31
C ALA A 321 8.59 -3.08 -15.83
N GLY A 322 8.02 -4.02 -15.07
CA GLY A 322 7.85 -3.85 -13.63
C GLY A 322 9.17 -3.80 -12.83
N PHE A 323 10.30 -4.22 -13.43
CA PHE A 323 11.63 -4.20 -12.78
C PHE A 323 12.67 -3.34 -13.49
N ILE A 324 12.63 -3.28 -14.82
CA ILE A 324 13.58 -2.51 -15.64
C ILE A 324 13.08 -1.06 -15.71
N PRO A 325 13.86 -0.06 -15.28
CA PRO A 325 13.46 1.33 -15.46
C PRO A 325 13.29 1.68 -16.93
N HIS A 326 12.31 2.52 -17.24
CA HIS A 326 12.28 3.18 -18.53
C HIS A 326 13.56 4.00 -18.75
N THR A 327 13.98 4.05 -20.01
CA THR A 327 15.18 4.78 -20.41
C THR A 327 15.03 6.26 -20.13
N VAL A 328 16.11 6.93 -19.72
CA VAL A 328 16.05 8.36 -19.36
C VAL A 328 15.64 9.24 -20.56
N GLN A 329 16.06 8.88 -21.77
CA GLN A 329 15.70 9.56 -23.01
C GLN A 329 14.20 9.45 -23.32
N ASP A 330 13.57 8.32 -23.01
CA ASP A 330 12.14 8.14 -23.24
C ASP A 330 11.31 8.86 -22.18
N VAL A 331 11.68 8.78 -20.90
CA VAL A 331 11.02 9.53 -19.82
C VAL A 331 11.12 11.03 -20.09
N TYR A 332 12.31 11.52 -20.46
CA TYR A 332 12.53 12.93 -20.78
C TYR A 332 11.73 13.39 -22.00
N ARG A 333 11.69 12.60 -23.08
CA ARG A 333 10.96 12.94 -24.31
C ARG A 333 9.45 12.91 -24.11
N ASN A 334 8.96 11.87 -23.44
CA ASN A 334 7.52 11.61 -23.30
C ASN A 334 6.88 12.35 -22.11
N LYS A 335 7.70 12.88 -21.19
CA LYS A 335 7.25 13.61 -19.98
C LYS A 335 6.36 12.77 -19.05
N TYR A 336 6.60 11.46 -19.01
CA TYR A 336 6.00 10.57 -18.02
C TYR A 336 6.93 9.39 -17.68
N GLY A 337 6.74 8.81 -16.50
CA GLY A 337 7.44 7.63 -16.04
C GLY A 337 6.80 7.05 -14.78
N ASP A 338 7.12 5.82 -14.45
CA ASP A 338 6.81 5.22 -13.16
C ASP A 338 7.89 5.58 -12.12
N CYS A 339 7.88 4.93 -10.95
CA CYS A 339 8.86 5.20 -9.90
C CYS A 339 10.30 4.98 -10.36
N LYS A 340 10.53 3.89 -11.09
CA LYS A 340 11.83 3.49 -11.63
C LYS A 340 12.29 4.50 -12.68
N GLY A 341 11.42 4.87 -13.63
CA GLY A 341 11.73 5.85 -14.67
C GLY A 341 12.05 7.24 -14.11
N MET A 342 11.27 7.72 -13.14
CA MET A 342 11.51 9.03 -12.50
C MET A 342 12.79 9.03 -11.66
N ALA A 343 13.05 7.96 -10.90
CA ALA A 343 14.29 7.79 -10.15
C ALA A 343 15.52 7.70 -11.05
N ASN A 344 15.42 6.98 -12.18
CA ASN A 344 16.48 6.85 -13.17
C ASN A 344 16.81 8.20 -13.82
N LEU A 345 15.80 8.94 -14.28
CA LEU A 345 15.99 10.26 -14.86
C LEU A 345 16.60 11.25 -13.86
N LEU A 346 16.09 11.29 -12.62
CA LEU A 346 16.63 12.17 -11.58
C LEU A 346 18.11 11.86 -11.28
N THR A 347 18.44 10.58 -11.18
CA THR A 347 19.81 10.12 -10.95
C THR A 347 20.76 10.61 -12.04
N GLU A 348 20.40 10.42 -13.31
CA GLU A 348 21.26 10.82 -14.43
C GLU A 348 21.36 12.34 -14.60
N LEU A 349 20.29 13.09 -14.32
CA LEU A 349 20.34 14.57 -14.31
C LEU A 349 21.31 15.09 -13.23
N LEU A 350 21.28 14.51 -12.03
CA LEU A 350 22.18 14.89 -10.95
C LEU A 350 23.64 14.51 -11.26
N LYS A 351 23.88 13.32 -11.83
CA LYS A 351 25.22 12.90 -12.29
C LYS A 351 25.78 13.84 -13.35
N LEU A 352 24.97 14.22 -14.35
CA LEU A 352 25.36 15.18 -15.39
C LEU A 352 25.71 16.57 -14.83
N ALA A 353 25.10 16.94 -13.70
CA ALA A 353 25.40 18.17 -12.97
C ALA A 353 26.64 18.06 -12.06
N GLY A 354 27.27 16.87 -11.99
CA GLY A 354 28.49 16.61 -11.21
C GLY A 354 28.24 16.15 -9.77
N TYR A 355 27.04 15.67 -9.44
CA TYR A 355 26.69 15.20 -8.10
C TYR A 355 26.77 13.67 -7.98
N ASP A 356 27.11 13.19 -6.78
CA ASP A 356 27.23 11.76 -6.43
C ASP A 356 25.84 11.14 -6.17
N ALA A 357 25.06 10.97 -7.24
CA ALA A 357 23.71 10.42 -7.22
C ALA A 357 23.67 8.98 -7.74
N HIS A 358 22.84 8.15 -7.11
CA HIS A 358 22.74 6.71 -7.36
C HIS A 358 21.28 6.28 -7.47
N PHE A 359 21.00 5.33 -8.36
CA PHE A 359 19.68 4.69 -8.41
C PHE A 359 19.51 3.79 -7.19
N ALA A 360 18.29 3.69 -6.64
CA ALA A 360 18.06 2.87 -5.47
C ALA A 360 16.70 2.18 -5.45
N TRP A 361 16.69 0.94 -4.93
CA TRP A 361 15.50 0.13 -4.70
C TRP A 361 15.07 0.21 -3.24
N ILE A 362 13.76 0.28 -3.02
CA ILE A 362 13.18 0.43 -1.69
C ILE A 362 11.79 -0.21 -1.61
N GLY A 363 11.50 -0.86 -0.49
CA GLY A 363 10.13 -1.26 -0.13
C GLY A 363 9.41 -0.13 0.59
N THR A 364 8.15 0.13 0.27
CA THR A 364 7.31 1.06 1.02
C THR A 364 6.88 0.47 2.37
N ARG A 365 6.22 1.28 3.19
CA ARG A 365 5.61 0.88 4.47
C ARG A 365 4.46 -0.12 4.35
N GLU A 366 4.04 -0.50 3.14
CA GLU A 366 3.14 -1.65 2.95
C GLU A 366 3.88 -3.00 3.12
N ILE A 367 5.21 -2.98 3.04
CA ILE A 367 6.07 -4.15 3.15
C ILE A 367 6.72 -4.16 4.55
N PRO A 368 6.47 -5.15 5.41
CA PRO A 368 7.04 -5.21 6.75
C PRO A 368 8.45 -5.78 6.79
N TYR A 369 9.01 -6.21 5.65
CA TYR A 369 10.30 -6.89 5.60
C TYR A 369 11.44 -5.88 5.52
N ASP A 370 12.56 -6.23 6.17
CA ASP A 370 13.87 -5.65 5.87
C ASP A 370 14.62 -6.61 4.93
N ARG A 371 15.20 -6.06 3.86
CA ARG A 371 16.05 -6.78 2.91
C ARG A 371 17.25 -7.48 3.58
N ARG A 372 17.70 -6.99 4.74
CA ARG A 372 18.78 -7.61 5.51
C ARG A 372 18.40 -8.98 6.10
N GLU A 373 17.10 -9.23 6.27
CA GLU A 373 16.57 -10.47 6.82
C GLU A 373 15.89 -11.35 5.77
N VAL A 374 15.31 -10.72 4.73
CA VAL A 374 14.52 -11.42 3.71
C VAL A 374 15.13 -11.17 2.34
N LEU A 375 15.67 -12.24 1.72
CA LEU A 375 16.19 -12.20 0.35
C LEU A 375 15.16 -12.78 -0.62
N SER A 376 14.16 -11.98 -0.97
CA SER A 376 13.07 -12.35 -1.89
C SER A 376 12.54 -11.09 -2.57
N LEU A 377 11.95 -11.21 -3.76
CA LEU A 377 11.44 -10.05 -4.52
C LEU A 377 10.30 -9.29 -3.82
N CYS A 378 9.74 -9.83 -2.75
CA CYS A 378 8.71 -9.13 -1.97
C CYS A 378 9.23 -8.06 -1.01
N VAL A 379 10.53 -7.75 -1.00
CA VAL A 379 11.11 -6.70 -0.12
C VAL A 379 11.09 -5.31 -0.73
N ASP A 380 10.94 -5.20 -2.05
CA ASP A 380 10.93 -3.93 -2.78
C ASP A 380 9.67 -3.80 -3.64
N ASN A 381 9.12 -2.58 -3.70
CA ASN A 381 8.01 -2.21 -4.59
C ASN A 381 8.12 -0.76 -5.10
N HIS A 382 9.25 -0.09 -4.86
CA HIS A 382 9.46 1.31 -5.21
C HIS A 382 10.93 1.59 -5.52
N ALA A 383 11.19 2.74 -6.15
CA ALA A 383 12.54 3.19 -6.51
C ALA A 383 12.68 4.71 -6.35
N ILE A 384 13.88 5.14 -5.93
CA ILE A 384 14.24 6.55 -5.66
C ILE A 384 15.68 6.85 -6.14
N SER A 385 16.10 8.11 -6.06
CA SER A 385 17.50 8.50 -6.23
C SER A 385 18.12 8.81 -4.86
N VAL A 386 19.30 8.25 -4.58
CA VAL A 386 20.08 8.58 -3.37
C VAL A 386 21.23 9.48 -3.76
N LEU A 387 21.34 10.64 -3.10
CA LEU A 387 22.39 11.62 -3.34
C LEU A 387 23.26 11.73 -2.08
N TYR A 388 24.57 11.52 -2.24
CA TYR A 388 25.57 11.82 -1.22
C TYR A 388 26.18 13.19 -1.49
N HIS A 389 26.00 14.15 -0.58
CA HIS A 389 26.50 15.50 -0.77
C HIS A 389 26.91 16.13 0.56
N ASN A 390 28.17 16.60 0.65
CA ASN A 390 28.74 17.28 1.82
C ASN A 390 28.51 16.52 3.16
N GLY A 391 28.69 15.20 3.15
CA GLY A 391 28.49 14.34 4.33
C GLY A 391 27.04 14.07 4.70
N LYS A 392 26.07 14.56 3.91
CA LYS A 392 24.64 14.29 4.07
C LYS A 392 24.14 13.35 2.97
N THR A 393 23.28 12.42 3.35
CA THR A 393 22.54 11.55 2.42
C THR A 393 21.14 12.11 2.22
N TYR A 394 20.76 12.30 0.96
CA TYR A 394 19.41 12.72 0.56
C TYR A 394 18.70 11.56 -0.14
N PHE A 395 17.47 11.28 0.27
CA PHE A 395 16.59 10.27 -0.33
C PHE A 395 15.56 10.99 -1.20
N LEU A 396 15.86 11.11 -2.49
CA LEU A 396 15.10 11.92 -3.42
C LEU A 396 14.06 11.08 -4.14
N ASP A 397 12.81 11.17 -3.68
CA ASP A 397 11.67 10.53 -4.34
C ASP A 397 11.06 11.48 -5.37
N GLY A 398 11.38 11.26 -6.65
CA GLY A 398 10.86 12.06 -7.75
C GLY A 398 9.34 11.96 -7.92
N THR A 399 8.71 10.93 -7.37
CA THR A 399 7.26 10.70 -7.50
C THR A 399 6.42 11.48 -6.49
N GLU A 400 7.08 12.13 -5.52
CA GLU A 400 6.43 12.86 -4.43
C GLU A 400 6.27 14.33 -4.80
N LYS A 401 5.20 14.64 -5.53
CA LYS A 401 5.05 15.91 -6.27
C LYS A 401 5.23 17.18 -5.43
N TYR A 402 4.83 17.17 -4.17
CA TYR A 402 4.80 18.37 -3.32
C TYR A 402 5.88 18.38 -2.23
N ALA A 403 6.66 17.29 -2.10
CA ALA A 403 7.68 17.19 -1.08
C ALA A 403 8.91 18.06 -1.41
N PRO A 404 9.34 18.95 -0.51
CA PRO A 404 10.57 19.71 -0.69
C PRO A 404 11.83 18.87 -0.50
N LEU A 405 12.96 19.38 -0.97
CA LEU A 405 14.27 18.76 -0.74
C LEU A 405 14.53 18.58 0.77
N GLY A 406 14.89 17.36 1.15
CA GLY A 406 15.23 17.02 2.54
C GLY A 406 14.05 16.57 3.40
N VAL A 407 12.83 16.53 2.86
CA VAL A 407 11.67 15.89 3.50
C VAL A 407 11.41 14.55 2.83
N ASN A 408 11.55 13.47 3.59
CA ASN A 408 11.33 12.11 3.10
C ASN A 408 9.84 11.78 3.12
N ALA A 409 9.34 11.16 2.05
CA ALA A 409 7.95 10.76 2.00
C ALA A 409 7.58 9.70 3.05
N TYR A 410 6.41 9.85 3.66
CA TYR A 410 5.87 8.95 4.68
C TYR A 410 6.09 7.48 4.33
N ARG A 411 5.70 7.09 3.12
CA ARG A 411 5.71 5.68 2.68
C ARG A 411 7.09 5.03 2.59
N ILE A 412 8.19 5.79 2.66
CA ILE A 412 9.56 5.26 2.66
C ILE A 412 10.30 5.45 3.99
N GLN A 413 9.74 6.20 4.94
CA GLN A 413 10.37 6.48 6.23
C GLN A 413 10.59 5.20 7.05
N GLY A 414 11.80 5.05 7.58
CA GLY A 414 12.24 3.88 8.36
C GLY A 414 12.59 2.65 7.53
N LYS A 415 12.52 2.73 6.19
CA LYS A 415 12.78 1.61 5.28
C LYS A 415 14.25 1.54 4.89
N SER A 416 14.76 0.33 4.71
CA SER A 416 16.10 0.09 4.20
C SER A 416 16.15 0.28 2.69
N VAL A 417 17.23 0.88 2.20
CA VAL A 417 17.41 1.26 0.79
C VAL A 417 18.60 0.52 0.23
N LEU A 418 18.45 -0.18 -0.90
CA LEU A 418 19.56 -0.77 -1.63
C LEU A 418 20.02 0.23 -2.70
N VAL A 419 21.20 0.80 -2.51
CA VAL A 419 21.77 1.84 -3.36
C VAL A 419 22.73 1.21 -4.34
N GLU A 420 22.52 1.45 -5.64
CA GLU A 420 23.42 1.06 -6.70
C GLU A 420 24.81 1.71 -6.50
N HIS A 421 25.88 0.93 -6.63
CA HIS A 421 27.25 1.44 -6.51
C HIS A 421 28.22 0.66 -7.42
N GLY A 422 27.97 0.73 -8.73
CA GLY A 422 28.75 0.08 -9.77
C GLY A 422 28.51 -1.43 -9.81
N ASP A 423 29.53 -2.20 -9.41
CA ASP A 423 29.44 -3.66 -9.26
C ASP A 423 29.22 -4.06 -7.79
N THR A 424 29.06 -3.08 -6.89
CA THR A 424 28.75 -3.25 -5.46
C THR A 424 27.53 -2.43 -5.08
N TYR A 425 27.11 -2.48 -3.82
CA TYR A 425 25.98 -1.70 -3.32
C TYR A 425 26.27 -1.08 -1.96
N LYS A 426 25.46 -0.10 -1.58
CA LYS A 426 25.32 0.35 -0.20
C LYS A 426 23.92 0.03 0.32
N ILE A 427 23.80 -0.16 1.64
CA ILE A 427 22.50 -0.25 2.29
C ILE A 427 22.37 0.91 3.26
N GLU A 428 21.43 1.79 2.96
CA GLU A 428 21.07 2.93 3.81
C GLU A 428 19.74 2.67 4.52
N THR A 429 19.37 3.55 5.44
CA THR A 429 18.04 3.57 6.06
C THR A 429 17.49 4.98 5.96
N VAL A 430 16.28 5.12 5.41
CA VAL A 430 15.60 6.41 5.38
C VAL A 430 15.24 6.80 6.81
N PRO A 431 15.66 7.98 7.31
CA PRO A 431 15.27 8.45 8.63
C PRO A 431 13.75 8.50 8.80
N ALA A 432 13.25 8.05 9.95
CA ALA A 432 11.86 8.27 10.32
C ALA A 432 11.63 9.77 10.64
N ALA A 433 10.46 10.30 10.32
CA ALA A 433 10.08 11.63 10.77
C ALA A 433 9.83 11.63 12.29
N ARG A 434 10.15 12.74 12.93
CA ARG A 434 9.72 13.04 14.29
C ARG A 434 8.36 13.75 14.24
N PRO A 435 7.55 13.71 15.31
CA PRO A 435 6.26 14.41 15.33
C PRO A 435 6.38 15.89 14.95
N GLU A 436 7.40 16.59 15.45
CA GLU A 436 7.63 18.01 15.17
C GLU A 436 7.94 18.33 13.70
N ASP A 437 8.40 17.34 12.92
CA ASP A 437 8.66 17.51 11.49
C ASP A 437 7.35 17.62 10.69
N ASN A 438 6.21 17.22 11.27
CA ASN A 438 4.88 17.21 10.67
C ASN A 438 3.88 17.98 11.55
N THR A 439 3.94 19.32 11.49
CA THR A 439 3.11 20.18 12.35
C THR A 439 1.83 20.67 11.65
N MET A 440 0.70 20.62 12.38
CA MET A 440 -0.54 21.37 12.11
C MET A 440 -0.76 22.36 13.26
N ALA A 441 -0.56 23.65 13.01
CA ALA A 441 -0.69 24.68 14.04
C ALA A 441 -1.85 25.64 13.75
N THR A 442 -2.67 25.90 14.74
CA THR A 442 -3.67 26.98 14.70
C THR A 442 -3.32 28.07 15.68
N SER A 443 -3.45 29.32 15.25
CA SER A 443 -3.50 30.48 16.12
C SER A 443 -4.76 31.29 15.83
N ALA A 444 -5.51 31.65 16.87
CA ALA A 444 -6.71 32.47 16.72
C ALA A 444 -6.76 33.59 17.76
N LYS A 445 -7.00 34.81 17.30
CA LYS A 445 -7.24 35.99 18.14
C LYS A 445 -8.68 36.42 17.94
N LEU A 446 -9.52 36.06 18.90
CA LEU A 446 -10.96 36.16 18.85
C LEU A 446 -11.45 37.17 19.88
N LYS A 447 -12.64 37.71 19.65
CA LYS A 447 -13.34 38.63 20.54
C LYS A 447 -14.80 38.24 20.63
N LEU A 448 -15.32 38.13 21.84
CA LEU A 448 -16.74 37.92 22.09
C LEU A 448 -17.47 39.28 22.11
N SER A 449 -18.43 39.45 21.22
CA SER A 449 -19.29 40.63 21.12
C SER A 449 -20.76 40.22 21.06
N GLY A 450 -21.46 40.33 22.20
CA GLY A 450 -22.84 39.86 22.32
C GLY A 450 -22.90 38.33 22.21
N THR A 451 -23.57 37.82 21.17
CA THR A 451 -23.68 36.38 20.87
C THR A 451 -22.76 35.91 19.74
N LYS A 452 -21.91 36.80 19.21
CA LYS A 452 -20.99 36.52 18.12
C LYS A 452 -19.55 36.51 18.61
N ILE A 453 -18.74 35.63 18.02
CA ILE A 453 -17.29 35.63 18.22
C ILE A 453 -16.66 36.03 16.89
N THR A 454 -15.86 37.09 16.87
CA THR A 454 -15.18 37.57 15.66
C THR A 454 -13.67 37.59 15.85
N GLY A 455 -12.91 37.44 14.78
CA GLY A 455 -11.47 37.68 14.85
C GLY A 455 -10.67 36.98 13.77
N HIS A 456 -9.36 36.97 13.98
CA HIS A 456 -8.40 36.47 13.01
C HIS A 456 -8.00 35.04 13.33
N VAL A 457 -8.03 34.17 12.32
CA VAL A 457 -7.60 32.77 12.38
C VAL A 457 -6.44 32.56 11.42
N ARG A 458 -5.41 31.84 11.87
CA ARG A 458 -4.26 31.44 11.07
C ARG A 458 -3.93 29.97 11.28
N LEU A 459 -3.91 29.20 10.20
CA LEU A 459 -3.51 27.80 10.14
C LEU A 459 -2.13 27.70 9.48
N THR A 460 -1.24 26.88 10.03
CA THR A 460 0.10 26.61 9.48
C THR A 460 0.35 25.11 9.39
N PHE A 461 0.75 24.63 8.21
CA PHE A 461 1.05 23.23 7.94
C PHE A 461 2.51 23.06 7.49
N THR A 462 3.17 22.05 8.02
CA THR A 462 4.56 21.66 7.66
C THR A 462 4.65 20.16 7.43
N GLY A 463 5.78 19.70 6.89
CA GLY A 463 6.02 18.28 6.62
C GLY A 463 4.92 17.62 5.78
N GLU A 464 4.52 16.42 6.18
CA GLU A 464 3.50 15.66 5.46
C GLU A 464 2.10 16.24 5.54
N ALA A 465 1.76 16.96 6.61
CA ALA A 465 0.47 17.64 6.69
C ALA A 465 0.30 18.68 5.55
N LYS A 466 1.39 19.36 5.18
CA LYS A 466 1.43 20.26 4.02
C LYS A 466 1.27 19.51 2.70
N ASN A 467 2.02 18.42 2.51
CA ASN A 467 1.95 17.62 1.28
C ASN A 467 0.54 17.06 1.08
N PHE A 468 -0.05 16.51 2.15
CA PHE A 468 -1.41 15.99 2.15
C PHE A 468 -2.44 17.06 1.78
N PHE A 469 -2.30 18.28 2.32
CA PHE A 469 -3.12 19.43 1.87
C PHE A 469 -3.01 19.63 0.37
N HIS A 470 -1.80 19.66 -0.20
CA HIS A 470 -1.62 19.89 -1.64
C HIS A 470 -2.20 18.77 -2.50
N TYR A 471 -2.11 17.51 -2.07
CA TYR A 471 -2.75 16.39 -2.76
C TYR A 471 -4.28 16.56 -2.80
N ILE A 472 -4.90 16.87 -1.67
CA ILE A 472 -6.36 17.12 -1.60
C ILE A 472 -6.72 18.35 -2.44
N TYR A 473 -6.07 19.48 -2.21
CA TYR A 473 -6.35 20.76 -2.88
C TYR A 473 -6.29 20.64 -4.40
N ASN A 474 -5.29 19.92 -4.92
CA ASN A 474 -5.13 19.76 -6.36
C ASN A 474 -6.10 18.74 -6.97
N SER A 475 -6.65 17.82 -6.17
CA SER A 475 -7.73 16.91 -6.59
C SER A 475 -9.11 17.60 -6.69
N ILE A 476 -9.27 18.72 -5.99
CA ILE A 476 -10.53 19.47 -5.96
C ILE A 476 -10.66 20.34 -7.24
N PRO A 477 -11.83 20.34 -7.91
CA PRO A 477 -12.11 21.21 -9.05
C PRO A 477 -11.84 22.68 -8.73
N SER A 478 -11.26 23.44 -9.67
CA SER A 478 -10.79 24.80 -9.44
C SER A 478 -11.86 25.74 -8.86
N ASN A 479 -13.12 25.59 -9.30
CA ASN A 479 -14.26 26.37 -8.82
C ASN A 479 -14.69 26.06 -7.37
N LYS A 480 -14.25 24.94 -6.78
CA LYS A 480 -14.54 24.53 -5.39
C LYS A 480 -13.38 24.78 -4.43
N ARG A 481 -12.20 25.16 -4.93
CA ARG A 481 -11.01 25.34 -4.10
C ARG A 481 -11.12 26.47 -3.08
N LYS A 482 -11.82 27.56 -3.43
CA LYS A 482 -12.07 28.68 -2.50
C LYS A 482 -12.94 28.26 -1.32
N GLU A 483 -14.00 27.50 -1.58
CA GLU A 483 -14.88 26.93 -0.57
C GLU A 483 -14.10 25.97 0.36
N PHE A 484 -13.31 25.06 -0.21
CA PHE A 484 -12.45 24.16 0.57
C PHE A 484 -11.49 24.90 1.52
N ILE A 485 -10.83 25.96 1.05
CA ILE A 485 -9.96 26.78 1.92
C ILE A 485 -10.78 27.44 3.04
N ALA A 486 -11.95 28.00 2.71
CA ALA A 486 -12.81 28.63 3.71
C ALA A 486 -13.22 27.61 4.79
N THR A 487 -13.65 26.41 4.41
CA THR A 487 -14.04 25.34 5.34
C THR A 487 -12.93 24.95 6.33
N LEU A 488 -11.66 25.04 5.92
CA LEU A 488 -10.56 24.79 6.85
C LEU A 488 -10.43 25.92 7.89
N ILE A 489 -10.61 27.18 7.47
CA ILE A 489 -10.55 28.36 8.34
C ILE A 489 -11.79 28.48 9.24
N GLU A 490 -12.92 27.86 8.87
CA GLU A 490 -14.18 27.86 9.62
C GLU A 490 -14.11 27.16 10.99
N LEU A 491 -12.96 26.55 11.34
CA LEU A 491 -12.72 25.90 12.64
C LEU A 491 -13.71 24.75 12.92
N ASN A 492 -14.05 23.98 11.87
CA ASN A 492 -15.03 22.89 11.92
C ASN A 492 -16.40 23.32 12.49
N ASN A 493 -16.85 24.51 12.09
CA ASN A 493 -18.11 25.09 12.55
C ASN A 493 -18.92 25.63 11.37
N SER A 494 -20.05 24.98 11.10
CA SER A 494 -20.97 25.32 10.00
C SER A 494 -21.70 26.65 10.17
N SER A 495 -21.57 27.32 11.32
CA SER A 495 -22.10 28.66 11.58
C SER A 495 -21.02 29.75 11.55
N THR A 496 -19.87 29.45 10.95
CA THR A 496 -18.78 30.43 10.76
C THR A 496 -18.84 31.03 9.36
N GLU A 497 -18.83 32.36 9.27
CA GLU A 497 -18.59 33.08 8.03
C GLU A 497 -17.11 33.48 7.96
N VAL A 498 -16.46 33.28 6.80
CA VAL A 498 -15.05 33.62 6.59
C VAL A 498 -14.91 34.71 5.54
N THR A 499 -14.15 35.75 5.87
CA THR A 499 -13.81 36.86 4.97
C THR A 499 -12.30 37.09 4.95
N ASN A 500 -11.83 37.93 4.01
CA ASN A 500 -10.42 38.33 3.89
C ASN A 500 -9.41 37.16 3.86
N VAL A 501 -9.78 36.05 3.22
CA VAL A 501 -8.92 34.86 3.09
C VAL A 501 -7.62 35.21 2.37
N LYS A 502 -6.49 34.82 2.99
CA LYS A 502 -5.15 34.87 2.40
C LYS A 502 -4.48 33.51 2.54
N THR A 503 -3.56 33.23 1.61
CA THR A 503 -2.78 32.00 1.61
C THR A 503 -1.31 32.31 1.40
N SER A 504 -0.44 31.41 1.85
CA SER A 504 0.94 31.35 1.34
C SER A 504 0.95 31.04 -0.17
N ASP A 505 2.12 31.17 -0.79
CA ASP A 505 2.33 30.73 -2.17
C ASP A 505 2.31 29.19 -2.24
N PHE A 506 1.25 28.62 -2.81
CA PHE A 506 1.10 27.18 -2.96
C PHE A 506 2.05 26.54 -3.98
N THR A 507 2.74 27.34 -4.78
CA THR A 507 3.75 26.84 -5.72
C THR A 507 5.12 26.70 -5.06
N ASN A 508 5.34 27.38 -3.94
CA ASN A 508 6.59 27.34 -3.19
C ASN A 508 6.56 26.24 -2.12
N ARG A 509 7.12 25.07 -2.45
CA ARG A 509 7.18 23.93 -1.52
C ARG A 509 8.24 24.08 -0.43
N ASP A 510 9.10 25.09 -0.45
CA ASP A 510 10.13 25.30 0.59
C ASP A 510 9.61 26.08 1.81
N ILE A 511 8.45 26.74 1.70
CA ILE A 511 7.84 27.48 2.81
C ILE A 511 6.74 26.67 3.51
N PRO A 512 6.42 26.97 4.79
CA PRO A 512 5.21 26.47 5.42
C PRO A 512 3.97 26.89 4.64
N LEU A 513 2.96 26.02 4.63
CA LEU A 513 1.66 26.38 4.07
C LEU A 513 0.84 27.13 5.11
N VAL A 514 0.36 28.31 4.74
CA VAL A 514 -0.40 29.19 5.63
C VAL A 514 -1.76 29.48 5.00
N LEU A 515 -2.82 29.33 5.80
CA LEU A 515 -4.17 29.80 5.48
C LEU A 515 -4.60 30.75 6.59
N GLU A 516 -5.09 31.93 6.25
CA GLU A 516 -5.57 32.89 7.25
C GLU A 516 -6.80 33.65 6.77
N GLY A 517 -7.61 34.13 7.70
CA GLY A 517 -8.82 34.87 7.39
C GLY A 517 -9.48 35.45 8.63
N GLU A 518 -10.45 36.33 8.40
CA GLU A 518 -11.31 36.86 9.44
C GLU A 518 -12.56 35.99 9.54
N VAL A 519 -12.89 35.55 10.75
CA VAL A 519 -14.05 34.72 11.04
C VAL A 519 -15.11 35.50 11.81
N GLU A 520 -16.38 35.26 11.49
CA GLU A 520 -17.52 35.57 12.35
C GLU A 520 -18.25 34.28 12.68
N ILE A 521 -18.21 33.88 13.95
CA ILE A 521 -18.82 32.67 14.45
C ILE A 521 -20.14 33.03 15.11
N SER A 522 -21.23 32.49 14.55
CA SER A 522 -22.56 32.57 15.11
C SER A 522 -22.96 31.27 15.81
N ASN A 523 -24.02 31.30 16.62
CA ASN A 523 -24.63 30.12 17.26
C ASN A 523 -23.72 29.30 18.20
N ARG A 524 -22.61 29.87 18.70
CA ARG A 524 -21.70 29.23 19.68
C ARG A 524 -21.73 29.87 21.07
N VAL A 525 -22.59 30.85 21.27
CA VAL A 525 -22.73 31.59 22.52
C VAL A 525 -24.17 31.45 22.99
N THR A 526 -24.36 30.87 24.16
CA THR A 526 -25.66 30.78 24.83
C THR A 526 -25.71 31.77 25.98
N MET A 527 -26.62 32.73 25.91
CA MET A 527 -26.87 33.70 26.97
C MET A 527 -28.07 33.24 27.80
N VAL A 528 -27.88 33.09 29.11
CA VAL A 528 -28.94 32.79 30.08
C VAL A 528 -28.86 33.82 31.20
N GLU A 529 -29.83 34.72 31.25
CA GLU A 529 -29.83 35.89 32.15
C GLU A 529 -28.53 36.71 32.03
N LYS A 530 -27.67 36.67 33.06
CA LYS A 530 -26.36 37.35 33.11
C LYS A 530 -25.18 36.39 32.89
N SER A 531 -25.43 35.14 32.52
CA SER A 531 -24.40 34.12 32.28
C SER A 531 -24.23 33.87 30.79
N CYS A 532 -22.97 33.80 30.35
CA CYS A 532 -22.58 33.47 28.99
C CYS A 532 -21.89 32.10 28.99
N TYR A 533 -22.36 31.19 28.15
CA TYR A 533 -21.75 29.87 27.93
C TYR A 533 -21.21 29.82 26.50
N THR A 534 -19.93 29.48 26.34
CA THR A 534 -19.28 29.29 25.04
C THR A 534 -18.09 28.34 25.17
N SER A 535 -17.58 27.82 24.05
CA SER A 535 -16.37 27.00 23.97
C SER A 535 -15.54 27.46 22.78
N ILE A 536 -14.22 27.35 22.95
CA ILE A 536 -13.22 27.67 21.93
C ILE A 536 -12.44 26.42 21.48
N ASP A 537 -12.97 25.22 21.77
CA ASP A 537 -12.32 23.95 21.46
C ASP A 537 -12.66 23.51 20.04
N PHE A 538 -11.90 24.00 19.07
CA PHE A 538 -12.19 23.80 17.65
C PHE A 538 -11.35 22.71 16.95
N PHE A 539 -10.36 22.11 17.62
CA PHE A 539 -9.29 21.33 16.96
C PHE A 539 -8.79 20.10 17.74
N PRO A 540 -8.07 19.17 17.05
CA PRO A 540 -8.01 18.94 15.60
C PRO A 540 -9.04 17.90 15.12
N ALA A 541 -9.79 18.23 14.06
CA ALA A 541 -10.87 17.39 13.50
C ALA A 541 -10.38 16.03 12.91
N SER A 542 -9.09 15.90 12.59
CA SER A 542 -8.48 14.67 12.07
C SER A 542 -8.49 13.52 13.08
N PHE A 543 -8.38 13.80 14.39
CA PHE A 543 -8.54 12.78 15.43
C PHE A 543 -10.01 12.57 15.81
N ALA A 544 -10.82 13.64 15.82
CA ALA A 544 -12.22 13.58 16.23
C ALA A 544 -13.10 12.75 15.28
N SER A 545 -12.69 12.58 14.02
CA SER A 545 -13.46 11.84 13.00
C SER A 545 -13.10 10.36 12.89
N PHE A 546 -12.08 9.89 13.61
CA PHE A 546 -11.64 8.49 13.56
C PHE A 546 -11.94 7.76 14.86
N MET A 547 -13.15 7.18 14.95
CA MET A 547 -13.51 6.24 16.00
C MET A 547 -13.59 4.83 15.39
N PRO A 548 -12.64 3.93 15.65
CA PRO A 548 -12.72 2.57 15.15
C PRO A 548 -13.94 1.85 15.74
N ASP A 549 -14.64 1.08 14.91
CA ASP A 549 -15.76 0.23 15.34
C ASP A 549 -15.26 -0.80 16.38
N ASP A 550 -16.01 -1.00 17.47
CA ASP A 550 -15.69 -1.98 18.52
C ASP A 550 -15.54 -3.42 17.98
N LYS A 551 -16.09 -3.72 16.80
CA LYS A 551 -15.99 -5.00 16.08
C LYS A 551 -14.81 -5.06 15.10
N ARG A 552 -13.89 -4.09 15.14
CA ARG A 552 -12.71 -4.08 14.28
C ARG A 552 -11.84 -5.31 14.55
N LYS A 553 -11.29 -5.91 13.49
CA LYS A 553 -10.43 -7.11 13.61
C LYS A 553 -9.01 -6.89 13.09
N THR A 554 -8.80 -5.87 12.26
CA THR A 554 -7.51 -5.57 11.65
C THR A 554 -6.77 -4.47 12.40
N PRO A 555 -5.43 -4.46 12.40
CA PRO A 555 -4.65 -3.33 12.90
C PRO A 555 -5.02 -2.01 12.20
N ILE A 556 -4.68 -0.90 12.82
CA ILE A 556 -4.89 0.45 12.27
C ILE A 556 -3.54 1.02 11.83
N ASP A 557 -3.49 1.56 10.62
CA ASP A 557 -2.44 2.45 10.15
C ASP A 557 -2.96 3.90 10.28
N LEU A 558 -2.28 4.72 11.08
CA LEU A 558 -2.63 6.14 11.24
C LEU A 558 -1.85 7.03 10.25
N ASP A 559 -1.26 6.43 9.23
CA ASP A 559 -0.37 7.07 8.29
C ASP A 559 0.83 7.71 9.02
N HIS A 560 0.94 9.04 8.97
CA HIS A 560 2.13 9.77 9.41
C HIS A 560 2.06 10.14 10.90
N VAL A 561 3.24 10.32 11.50
CA VAL A 561 3.34 11.01 12.80
C VAL A 561 2.89 12.46 12.63
N LEU A 562 2.11 12.96 13.59
CA LEU A 562 1.51 14.29 13.54
C LEU A 562 1.72 15.00 14.88
N PHE A 563 2.10 16.28 14.83
CA PHE A 563 2.08 17.18 15.96
C PHE A 563 1.08 18.31 15.72
N ALA A 564 0.07 18.42 16.57
CA ALA A 564 -0.96 19.45 16.45
C ALA A 564 -0.91 20.41 17.64
N THR A 565 -1.00 21.72 17.38
CA THR A 565 -0.97 22.75 18.41
C THR A 565 -2.00 23.84 18.13
N ASP A 566 -2.80 24.19 19.13
CA ASP A 566 -3.80 25.25 19.01
C ASP A 566 -3.60 26.30 20.11
N ASP A 567 -3.39 27.55 19.70
CA ASP A 567 -3.30 28.72 20.58
C ASP A 567 -4.44 29.68 20.28
N ILE A 568 -5.44 29.71 21.17
CA ILE A 568 -6.68 30.45 20.97
C ILE A 568 -6.86 31.46 22.10
N GLN A 569 -6.91 32.73 21.73
CA GLN A 569 -7.15 33.85 22.63
C GLN A 569 -8.56 34.38 22.38
N LEU A 570 -9.37 34.44 23.43
CA LEU A 570 -10.71 35.04 23.39
C LEU A 570 -10.77 36.26 24.29
N GLU A 571 -10.82 37.45 23.70
CA GLU A 571 -11.10 38.70 24.40
C GLU A 571 -12.58 38.73 24.84
N LEU A 572 -12.81 38.86 26.15
CA LEU A 572 -14.15 38.95 26.73
C LEU A 572 -14.66 40.40 26.80
N PRO A 573 -15.99 40.62 26.85
CA PRO A 573 -16.55 41.95 27.05
C PRO A 573 -16.03 42.62 28.33
N ALA A 574 -15.90 43.95 28.30
CA ALA A 574 -15.50 44.72 29.47
C ALA A 574 -16.39 44.41 30.67
N ASN A 575 -15.78 44.20 31.84
CA ASN A 575 -16.43 43.80 33.10
C ASN A 575 -16.98 42.37 33.16
N ALA A 576 -16.73 41.52 32.15
CA ALA A 576 -17.03 40.09 32.27
C ALA A 576 -16.16 39.44 33.36
N THR A 577 -16.76 38.57 34.17
CA THR A 577 -16.05 37.75 35.16
C THR A 577 -16.18 36.29 34.74
N ILE A 578 -15.04 35.60 34.62
CA ILE A 578 -15.03 34.17 34.30
C ILE A 578 -15.51 33.39 35.54
N LYS A 579 -16.60 32.63 35.37
CA LYS A 579 -17.17 31.79 36.42
C LYS A 579 -16.47 30.44 36.51
N THR A 580 -16.19 29.83 35.36
CA THR A 580 -15.63 28.48 35.25
C THR A 580 -14.78 28.39 33.99
N LEU A 581 -13.62 27.75 34.09
CA LEU A 581 -12.83 27.27 32.96
C LEU A 581 -12.87 25.74 32.94
N PRO A 582 -12.73 25.09 31.77
CA PRO A 582 -12.50 23.66 31.73
C PRO A 582 -11.22 23.31 32.54
N PRO A 583 -11.19 22.15 33.19
CA PRO A 583 -9.99 21.69 33.88
C PRO A 583 -8.85 21.42 32.87
N LEU A 584 -7.61 21.38 33.37
CA LEU A 584 -6.49 20.83 32.63
C LEU A 584 -6.85 19.41 32.16
N PHE A 585 -6.71 19.16 30.87
CA PHE A 585 -6.88 17.85 30.27
C PHE A 585 -5.52 17.31 29.87
N GLU A 586 -5.17 16.12 30.36
CA GLU A 586 -3.96 15.40 30.00
C GLU A 586 -4.31 13.91 29.83
N THR A 587 -3.88 13.33 28.72
CA THR A 587 -4.02 11.89 28.48
C THR A 587 -2.86 11.39 27.62
N ALA A 588 -2.60 10.08 27.73
CA ALA A 588 -1.58 9.41 26.94
C ALA A 588 -2.01 7.99 26.56
N PHE A 589 -1.59 7.55 25.36
CA PHE A 589 -1.71 6.18 24.90
C PHE A 589 -0.38 5.74 24.26
N GLY A 590 0.40 4.96 25.01
CA GLY A 590 1.78 4.66 24.64
C GLY A 590 2.61 5.95 24.58
N GLU A 591 3.23 6.21 23.44
CA GLU A 591 4.03 7.42 23.18
C GLU A 591 3.19 8.60 22.68
N ASN A 592 1.89 8.41 22.44
CA ASN A 592 0.99 9.47 21.95
C ASN A 592 0.42 10.24 23.15
N THR A 593 0.53 11.57 23.12
CA THR A 593 0.09 12.44 24.21
C THR A 593 -0.87 13.51 23.72
N MET A 594 -1.83 13.91 24.55
CA MET A 594 -2.72 15.03 24.30
C MET A 594 -2.87 15.86 25.57
N GLN A 595 -2.80 17.18 25.42
CA GLN A 595 -2.92 18.13 26.53
C GLN A 595 -3.75 19.34 26.09
N ALA A 596 -4.62 19.83 26.97
CA ALA A 596 -5.32 21.10 26.80
C ALA A 596 -5.34 21.89 28.12
N GLN A 597 -5.01 23.18 28.04
CA GLN A 597 -4.94 24.09 29.19
C GLN A 597 -5.68 25.39 28.90
N TYR A 598 -6.37 25.92 29.91
CA TYR A 598 -7.13 27.17 29.82
C TYR A 598 -6.61 28.14 30.88
N LYS A 599 -6.20 29.34 30.47
CA LYS A 599 -5.57 30.35 31.34
C LYS A 599 -6.26 31.69 31.18
N LEU A 600 -6.15 32.52 32.22
CA LEU A 600 -6.66 33.89 32.31
C LEU A 600 -5.61 34.92 31.93
#